data_AF-A0A2V5HRY0-F1
#
_entry.id   AF-A0A2V5HRY0-F1
#
_cell.length_a   1.000
_cell.length_b   1.000
_cell.length_c   1.000
_cell.angle_alpha   90.00
_cell.angle_beta   90.00
_cell.angle_gamma   90.00
#
_symmetry.space_group_name_H-M   'P 1'
#
loop_
_entity.id
_entity.type
_entity.pdbx_description
1 polymer ?
#
loop_
_entity_poly.entity_id
_entity_poly.type
_entity_poly.pdbx_seq_one_letter_code
_entity_poly.pdbx_strand_id
1 'polypeptide(L)'
;MIEQLDVWLDDKEHSVEGHIFNCTLTFRNKVIWGPISCHDNTVALRNAIHQADRRFDMSFTNKGHTVEGHTRYISVKSNGEVLLDRLPTHDNMAGLLSAINAALGTAS
;
A
#
# COMPACT_ATOMS: atom_id res chain seq x y z
N MET A 1 -4.26 -1.76 23.80
CA MET A 1 -3.85 -2.83 22.86
C MET A 1 -3.34 -2.11 21.62
N ILE A 2 -2.14 -2.45 21.16
CA ILE A 2 -1.61 -1.90 19.91
C ILE A 2 -2.42 -2.57 18.79
N GLU A 3 -3.16 -1.78 18.01
CA GLU A 3 -3.82 -2.30 16.81
C GLU A 3 -2.75 -2.97 15.94
N GLN A 4 -2.89 -4.27 15.72
CA GLN A 4 -1.91 -5.05 14.99
C GLN A 4 -2.30 -4.96 13.51
N LEU A 5 -1.86 -3.87 12.87
CA LEU A 5 -1.89 -3.71 11.43
C LEU A 5 -0.76 -4.57 10.84
N ASP A 6 -1.15 -5.53 10.00
CA ASP A 6 -0.23 -6.35 9.22
C ASP A 6 -0.46 -6.09 7.72
N VAL A 7 0.63 -5.83 7.01
CA VAL A 7 0.65 -5.65 5.55
C VAL A 7 1.74 -6.55 4.98
N TRP A 8 1.41 -7.37 3.99
CA TRP A 8 2.35 -8.31 3.39
C TRP A 8 2.21 -8.40 1.87
N LEU A 9 3.24 -8.92 1.22
CA LEU A 9 3.28 -9.20 -0.21
C LEU A 9 3.29 -10.71 -0.47
N ASP A 10 2.53 -11.15 -1.45
CA ASP A 10 2.54 -12.52 -1.98
C ASP A 10 3.05 -12.51 -3.44
N ASP A 11 3.67 -13.61 -3.88
CA ASP A 11 4.03 -13.81 -5.29
C ASP A 11 2.80 -13.93 -6.20
N LYS A 12 2.92 -13.41 -7.43
CA LYS A 12 1.89 -13.48 -8.49
C LYS A 12 2.55 -13.77 -9.84
N GLU A 13 1.84 -14.48 -10.73
CA GLU A 13 2.21 -14.57 -12.15
C GLU A 13 2.18 -13.19 -12.83
N HIS A 14 3.22 -12.87 -13.60
CA HIS A 14 3.38 -11.55 -14.21
C HIS A 14 2.18 -11.16 -15.09
N SER A 15 1.62 -9.98 -14.87
CA SER A 15 0.50 -9.41 -15.64
C SER A 15 0.71 -7.91 -15.83
N VAL A 16 0.15 -7.29 -16.87
CA VAL A 16 0.35 -5.86 -17.16
C VAL A 16 -0.95 -5.07 -16.97
N GLU A 17 -0.87 -3.94 -16.27
CA GLU A 17 -1.99 -3.01 -16.07
C GLU A 17 -1.55 -1.55 -16.27
N GLY A 18 -2.49 -0.68 -16.64
CA GLY A 18 -2.24 0.75 -16.84
C GLY A 18 -2.20 1.52 -15.51
N HIS A 19 -1.21 2.38 -15.33
CA HIS A 19 -1.05 3.31 -14.21
C HIS A 19 -1.43 4.73 -14.59
N ILE A 20 -2.19 5.38 -13.70
CA ILE A 20 -2.69 6.75 -13.92
C ILE A 20 -2.48 7.69 -12.71
N PHE A 21 -1.93 7.18 -11.60
CA PHE A 21 -1.72 7.98 -10.39
C PHE A 21 -0.28 7.87 -9.86
N ASN A 22 0.10 8.87 -9.06
CA ASN A 22 1.18 8.77 -8.08
C ASN A 22 0.55 8.71 -6.68
N CYS A 23 1.01 7.80 -5.81
CA CYS A 23 0.60 7.74 -4.42
C CYS A 23 1.70 8.20 -3.46
N THR A 24 1.30 8.88 -2.39
CA THR A 24 2.16 9.25 -1.27
C THR A 24 1.51 8.80 0.03
N LEU A 25 2.21 8.00 0.84
CA LEU A 25 1.77 7.56 2.16
C LEU A 25 2.23 8.57 3.22
N THR A 26 1.30 8.90 4.11
CA THR A 26 1.55 9.71 5.29
C THR A 26 1.25 8.94 6.56
N PHE A 27 1.97 9.25 7.63
CA PHE A 27 1.68 8.83 9.00
C PHE A 27 1.67 10.06 9.91
N ARG A 28 0.57 10.30 10.61
CA ARG A 28 0.34 11.51 11.42
C ARG A 28 0.64 12.79 10.62
N ASN A 29 0.12 12.86 9.39
CA ASN A 29 0.33 13.97 8.44
C ASN A 29 1.78 14.21 8.00
N LYS A 30 2.71 13.29 8.26
CA LYS A 30 4.08 13.34 7.74
C LYS A 30 4.25 12.33 6.63
N VAL A 31 4.82 12.76 5.51
CA VAL A 31 5.18 11.85 4.41
C VAL A 31 6.21 10.84 4.91
N ILE A 32 5.92 9.55 4.74
CA ILE A 32 6.82 8.45 5.10
C ILE A 32 7.21 7.60 3.90
N TRP A 33 6.48 7.71 2.78
CA TRP A 33 6.80 7.00 1.54
C TRP A 33 6.12 7.64 0.33
N GLY A 34 6.77 7.60 -0.82
CA GLY A 34 6.33 8.22 -2.08
C GLY A 34 6.85 9.63 -2.33
N PRO A 35 6.42 10.28 -3.44
CA PRO A 35 5.45 9.79 -4.41
C PRO A 35 6.00 8.65 -5.28
N ILE A 36 5.18 7.61 -5.54
CA ILE A 36 5.48 6.56 -6.53
C ILE A 36 4.31 6.32 -7.48
N SER A 37 4.57 5.75 -8.65
CA SER A 37 3.55 5.27 -9.58
C SER A 37 2.58 4.27 -8.92
N CYS A 38 1.28 4.49 -9.06
CA CYS A 38 0.24 3.58 -8.58
C CYS A 38 -1.01 3.56 -9.46
N HIS A 39 -1.88 2.57 -9.22
CA HIS A 39 -3.10 2.33 -9.97
C HIS A 39 -4.32 2.97 -9.29
N ASP A 40 -5.47 2.94 -9.95
CA ASP A 40 -6.76 3.27 -9.37
C ASP A 40 -7.14 2.32 -8.23
N ASN A 41 -6.79 1.04 -8.37
CA ASN A 41 -7.07 0.00 -7.38
C ASN A 41 -6.38 0.26 -6.02
N THR A 42 -5.39 1.16 -5.99
CA THR A 42 -4.63 1.55 -4.80
C THR A 42 -5.48 2.38 -3.83
N VAL A 43 -6.65 2.87 -4.25
CA VAL A 43 -7.68 3.44 -3.36
C VAL A 43 -8.21 2.40 -2.37
N ALA A 44 -8.35 1.13 -2.77
CA ALA A 44 -8.76 0.06 -1.87
C ALA A 44 -7.70 -0.18 -0.78
N LEU A 45 -6.42 -0.14 -1.17
CA LEU A 45 -5.29 -0.24 -0.25
C LEU A 45 -5.26 0.92 0.75
N ARG A 46 -5.46 2.16 0.30
CA ARG A 46 -5.63 3.32 1.20
C ARG A 46 -6.71 3.07 2.22
N ASN A 47 -7.90 2.67 1.78
CA ASN A 47 -9.06 2.49 2.67
C ASN A 47 -8.79 1.41 3.71
N ALA A 48 -8.20 0.28 3.32
CA ALA A 48 -7.86 -0.81 4.24
C ALA A 48 -6.82 -0.38 5.28
N ILE A 49 -5.74 0.31 4.87
CA ILE A 49 -4.71 0.82 5.78
C ILE A 49 -5.29 1.88 6.73
N HIS A 50 -6.08 2.83 6.23
CA HIS A 50 -6.70 3.89 7.05
C HIS A 50 -7.75 3.33 8.02
N GLN A 51 -8.50 2.30 7.60
CA GLN A 51 -9.44 1.59 8.47
C GLN A 51 -8.70 0.82 9.56
N ALA A 52 -7.55 0.21 9.24
CA ALA A 52 -6.73 -0.48 10.21
C ALA A 52 -6.05 0.44 11.23
N ASP A 53 -5.59 1.62 10.79
CA ASP A 53 -4.99 2.65 11.63
C ASP A 53 -5.17 4.04 10.99
N ARG A 54 -6.04 4.85 11.60
CA ARG A 54 -6.41 6.20 11.13
C ARG A 54 -5.26 7.20 11.11
N ARG A 55 -4.10 6.87 11.70
CA ARG A 55 -2.90 7.70 11.64
C ARG A 55 -2.26 7.65 10.26
N PHE A 56 -2.53 6.61 9.48
CA PHE A 56 -2.06 6.50 8.10
C PHE A 56 -3.08 7.10 7.14
N ASP A 57 -2.62 7.79 6.10
CA ASP A 57 -3.46 8.16 4.96
C ASP A 57 -2.62 8.17 3.68
N MET A 58 -3.26 7.97 2.54
CA MET A 58 -2.61 7.97 1.23
C MET A 58 -3.26 9.02 0.32
N SER A 59 -2.43 9.84 -0.31
CA SER A 59 -2.88 10.83 -1.29
C SER A 59 -2.55 10.35 -2.71
N PHE A 60 -3.43 10.68 -3.65
CA PHE A 60 -3.30 10.31 -5.06
C PHE A 60 -3.22 11.58 -5.91
N THR A 61 -2.18 11.66 -6.75
CA THR A 61 -2.03 12.75 -7.73
C THR A 61 -2.06 12.15 -9.13
N ASN A 62 -2.86 12.69 -10.03
CA ASN A 62 -2.95 12.20 -11.41
C ASN A 62 -1.60 12.39 -12.13
N LYS A 63 -1.20 11.40 -12.93
CA LYS A 63 -0.01 11.45 -13.79
C LYS A 63 -0.37 11.00 -15.20
N GLY A 64 0.51 11.26 -16.17
CA GLY A 64 0.39 10.68 -17.51
C GLY A 64 0.31 9.15 -17.46
N HIS A 65 -0.50 8.57 -18.35
CA HIS A 65 -0.74 7.13 -18.40
C HIS A 65 0.54 6.35 -18.74
N THR A 66 0.93 5.41 -17.87
CA THR A 66 2.02 4.44 -18.12
C THR A 66 1.47 3.02 -18.05
N VAL A 67 2.14 2.05 -18.68
CA VAL A 67 1.80 0.61 -18.53
C VAL A 67 2.94 -0.04 -17.76
N GLU A 68 2.64 -0.70 -16.65
CA GLU A 68 3.67 -1.36 -15.83
C GLU A 68 3.17 -2.76 -15.41
N GLY A 69 4.10 -3.70 -15.20
CA GLY A 69 3.78 -5.10 -14.95
C GLY A 69 3.66 -5.44 -13.46
N HIS A 70 2.48 -5.88 -13.02
CA HIS A 70 2.28 -6.48 -11.70
C HIS A 70 2.98 -7.83 -11.57
N THR A 71 3.70 -7.98 -10.46
CA THR A 71 4.45 -9.18 -10.09
C THR A 71 4.06 -9.70 -8.70
N ARG A 72 3.24 -8.95 -7.95
CA ARG A 72 2.89 -9.24 -6.56
C ARG A 72 1.40 -9.08 -6.30
N TYR A 73 0.96 -9.63 -5.18
CA TYR A 73 -0.26 -9.22 -4.50
C TYR A 73 0.10 -8.52 -3.19
N ILE A 74 -0.72 -7.56 -2.77
CA ILE A 74 -0.66 -6.95 -1.43
C ILE A 74 -1.96 -7.19 -0.67
N SER A 75 -1.83 -7.49 0.61
CA SER A 75 -2.95 -7.76 1.51
C SER A 75 -2.80 -6.96 2.81
N VAL A 76 -3.93 -6.67 3.47
CA VAL A 76 -3.97 -5.90 4.72
C VAL A 76 -4.87 -6.63 5.71
N LYS A 77 -4.38 -6.77 6.94
CA LYS A 77 -5.11 -7.35 8.07
C LYS A 77 -5.03 -6.40 9.26
N SER A 78 -6.12 -6.29 10.01
CA SER A 78 -6.14 -5.57 11.28
C SER A 78 -6.90 -6.38 12.32
N ASN A 79 -6.32 -6.53 13.51
CA ASN A 79 -6.98 -7.18 14.65
C ASN A 79 -7.56 -8.57 14.35
N GLY A 80 -6.92 -9.34 13.47
CA GLY A 80 -7.40 -10.68 13.08
C GLY A 80 -8.25 -10.72 11.81
N GLU A 81 -8.76 -9.58 11.35
CA GLU A 81 -9.66 -9.47 10.19
C GLU A 81 -8.89 -9.03 8.93
N VAL A 82 -9.10 -9.74 7.82
CA VAL A 82 -8.54 -9.34 6.51
C VAL A 82 -9.39 -8.22 5.93
N LEU A 83 -8.81 -7.02 5.82
CA LEU A 83 -9.47 -5.83 5.28
C LEU A 83 -9.24 -5.68 3.77
N LEU A 84 -8.15 -6.24 3.26
CA LEU A 84 -7.84 -6.31 1.84
C LEU A 84 -7.16 -7.65 1.57
N ASP A 85 -7.72 -8.41 0.63
CA ASP A 85 -7.16 -9.69 0.22
C ASP A 85 -6.66 -9.59 -1.22
N ARG A 86 -5.34 -9.79 -1.37
CA ARG A 86 -4.66 -10.04 -2.65
C ARG A 86 -4.94 -9.00 -3.75
N LEU A 87 -4.70 -7.72 -3.47
CA LEU A 87 -4.75 -6.66 -4.48
C LEU A 87 -3.53 -6.75 -5.41
N PRO A 88 -3.71 -6.82 -6.75
CA PRO A 88 -2.60 -6.81 -7.71
C PRO A 88 -1.67 -5.61 -7.55
N THR A 89 -0.35 -5.84 -7.52
CA THR A 89 0.65 -4.80 -7.31
C THR A 89 2.05 -5.15 -7.83
N HIS A 90 3.04 -4.29 -7.56
CA HIS A 90 4.44 -4.41 -7.99
C HIS A 90 5.38 -4.72 -6.82
N ASP A 91 6.58 -5.21 -7.11
CA ASP A 91 7.65 -5.41 -6.12
C ASP A 91 8.05 -4.11 -5.37
N ASN A 92 7.85 -2.94 -6.01
CA ASN A 92 8.17 -1.64 -5.41
C ASN A 92 7.35 -1.33 -4.14
N MET A 93 6.26 -2.08 -3.89
CA MET A 93 5.46 -1.98 -2.68
C MET A 93 6.19 -2.51 -1.45
N ALA A 94 7.31 -3.23 -1.59
CA ALA A 94 8.14 -3.59 -0.44
C ALA A 94 8.56 -2.34 0.36
N GLY A 95 8.81 -1.21 -0.31
CA GLY A 95 9.09 0.07 0.35
C GLY A 95 7.92 0.61 1.16
N LEU A 96 6.67 0.35 0.73
CA LEU A 96 5.47 0.70 1.49
C LEU A 96 5.42 -0.09 2.81
N LEU A 97 5.66 -1.40 2.75
CA LEU A 97 5.68 -2.28 3.93
C LEU A 97 6.76 -1.83 4.92
N SER A 98 7.98 -1.56 4.43
CA SER A 98 9.06 -1.05 5.27
C SER A 98 8.70 0.28 5.94
N ALA A 99 8.05 1.20 5.22
CA ALA A 99 7.63 2.48 5.79
C ALA A 99 6.55 2.33 6.87
N ILE A 100 5.58 1.42 6.67
CA ILE A 100 4.53 1.12 7.66
C ILE A 100 5.16 0.51 8.93
N ASN A 101 6.02 -0.50 8.78
CA ASN A 101 6.69 -1.14 9.91
C ASN A 101 7.58 -0.16 10.69
N ALA A 102 8.33 0.69 9.99
CA ALA A 102 9.13 1.74 10.62
C ALA A 102 8.26 2.74 11.39
N ALA A 103 7.11 3.15 10.84
CA ALA A 103 6.18 4.07 11.50
C ALA A 103 5.49 3.47 12.73
N LEU A 104 5.23 2.16 12.71
CA LEU A 104 4.69 1.41 13.84
C LEU A 104 5.75 1.08 14.91
N GLY A 105 7.04 1.30 14.62
CA GLY A 105 8.13 0.92 15.51
C GLY A 105 8.35 -0.59 15.59
N THR A 106 7.89 -1.33 14.58
CA THR A 106 8.00 -2.79 14.45
C THR A 106 9.13 -3.18 13.49
N ALA A 107 10.14 -2.31 13.34
CA ALA A 107 11.31 -2.60 12.51
C ALA A 107 12.03 -3.86 13.05
N SER A 108 11.96 -4.94 12.27
CA SER A 108 12.76 -6.16 12.44
C SER A 108 14.21 -5.93 12.00
#